data_AF-A0A258S978-F1
#
_entry.id   AF-A0A258S978-F1
#
_cell.length_a   1.000
_cell.length_b   1.000
_cell.length_c   1.000
_cell.angle_alpha   90.00
_cell.angle_beta   90.00
_cell.angle_gamma   90.00
#
_symmetry.space_group_name_H-M   'P 1'
#
loop_
_entity.id
_entity.type
_entity.pdbx_description
1 polymer ?
#
loop_
_entity_poly.entity_id
_entity_poly.type
_entity_poly.pdbx_seq_one_letter_code
_entity_poly.pdbx_strand_id
1 'polypeptide(L)' 'MSRPNPFQTAAHCWRFALRRASEDGDTFHVVMTDNPAAPRAVLSDGELFAREDLAPEDIEVSCDPFLPGITSARER' A
#
# COMPACT_ATOMS: atom_id res chain seq x y z
N MET A 1 10.29 -20.39 13.67
CA MET A 1 9.48 -19.32 13.06
C MET A 1 9.51 -19.52 11.55
N SER A 2 8.35 -19.62 10.89
CA SER A 2 8.32 -19.70 9.42
C SER A 2 8.86 -18.38 8.86
N ARG A 3 9.70 -18.43 7.82
CA ARG A 3 10.20 -17.20 7.20
C ARG A 3 9.00 -16.43 6.61
N PRO A 4 8.87 -15.12 6.87
CA PRO A 4 7.78 -14.34 6.31
C PRO A 4 7.83 -14.40 4.78
N ASN A 5 6.67 -14.45 4.14
CA ASN A 5 6.56 -14.48 2.68
C ASN A 5 7.32 -13.28 2.08
N PRO A 6 8.35 -13.49 1.23
CA PRO A 6 9.19 -12.39 0.74
C PRO A 6 8.42 -11.36 -0.10
N PHE A 7 7.28 -11.76 -0.68
CA PHE A 7 6.38 -10.90 -1.46
C PHE A 7 5.39 -10.10 -0.60
N GLN A 8 5.40 -10.30 0.72
CA GLN A 8 4.47 -9.68 1.67
C GLN A 8 5.19 -8.77 2.68
N THR A 9 6.45 -8.45 2.39
CA THR A 9 7.22 -7.46 3.15
C THR A 9 6.75 -6.04 2.78
N ALA A 10 6.77 -5.11 3.74
CA ALA A 10 6.42 -3.71 3.49
C ALA A 10 7.21 -3.12 2.31
N ALA A 11 8.52 -3.40 2.23
CA ALA A 11 9.37 -2.94 1.13
C ALA A 11 8.96 -3.51 -0.24
N HIS A 12 8.51 -4.77 -0.30
CA HIS A 12 8.04 -5.36 -1.55
C HIS A 12 6.72 -4.73 -1.99
N CYS A 13 5.74 -4.67 -1.09
CA CYS A 13 4.43 -4.06 -1.35
C CYS A 13 4.56 -2.59 -1.77
N TRP A 14 5.42 -1.82 -1.10
CA TRP A 14 5.70 -0.43 -1.46
C TRP A 14 6.28 -0.28 -2.88
N ARG A 15 7.29 -1.09 -3.23
CA ARG A 15 7.87 -1.06 -4.58
C ARG A 15 6.86 -1.51 -5.65
N PHE A 16 5.96 -2.41 -5.30
CA PHE A 16 4.87 -2.80 -6.19
C PHE A 16 3.88 -1.64 -6.39
N ALA A 17 3.40 -1.03 -5.31
CA ALA A 17 2.52 0.14 -5.35
C ALA A 17 3.11 1.28 -6.19
N LEU A 18 4.38 1.63 -5.98
CA LEU A 18 5.08 2.66 -6.76
C LEU A 18 5.10 2.38 -8.26
N ARG A 19 5.38 1.13 -8.65
CA ARG A 19 5.40 0.73 -10.06
C ARG A 19 4.02 0.82 -10.68
N ARG A 20 3.00 0.28 -10.01
CA ARG A 20 1.62 0.33 -10.48
C ARG A 20 1.09 1.76 -10.57
N ALA A 21 1.33 2.58 -9.56
CA ALA A 21 0.96 3.99 -9.57
C ALA A 21 1.59 4.74 -10.74
N SER A 22 2.88 4.45 -11.03
CA SER A 22 3.57 5.07 -12.17
C SER A 22 3.09 4.57 -13.54
N GLU A 23 2.75 3.29 -13.65
CA GLU A 23 2.28 2.66 -14.89
C GLU A 23 0.84 3.01 -15.23
N ASP A 24 -0.04 2.98 -14.23
CA ASP A 24 -1.49 3.15 -14.40
C ASP A 24 -1.92 4.62 -14.26
N GLY A 25 -1.09 5.46 -13.64
CA GLY A 25 -1.44 6.85 -13.35
C GLY A 25 -2.57 6.97 -12.33
N ASP A 26 -2.62 6.05 -11.35
CA ASP A 26 -3.62 5.99 -10.29
C ASP A 26 -2.94 5.90 -8.91
N THR A 27 -3.67 6.22 -7.86
CA THR A 27 -3.18 6.06 -6.47
C THR A 27 -3.29 4.60 -6.07
N PHE A 28 -2.23 4.08 -5.42
CA PHE A 28 -2.21 2.73 -4.86
C PHE A 28 -1.95 2.77 -3.36
N HIS A 29 -2.62 1.88 -2.63
CA HIS A 29 -2.57 1.80 -1.17
C HIS A 29 -2.02 0.45 -0.75
N VAL A 30 -1.08 0.45 0.19
CA VAL A 30 -0.72 -0.75 0.93
C VAL A 30 -1.61 -0.82 2.16
N VAL A 31 -2.40 -1.88 2.26
CA VAL A 31 -3.34 -2.09 3.38
C VAL A 31 -2.94 -3.34 4.17
N MET A 32 -3.10 -3.28 5.48
CA MET A 32 -2.96 -4.41 6.38
C MET A 32 -4.19 -5.32 6.25
N THR A 33 -3.99 -6.62 6.42
CA THR A 33 -5.08 -7.59 6.42
C THR A 33 -4.97 -8.53 7.61
N ASP A 34 -6.10 -9.11 8.01
CA ASP A 34 -6.16 -10.13 9.05
C ASP A 34 -5.65 -11.51 8.60
N ASN A 35 -5.24 -11.66 7.33
CA ASN A 35 -4.74 -12.93 6.81
C ASN A 35 -3.25 -13.11 7.16
N PRO A 36 -2.88 -14.04 8.06
CA PRO A 36 -1.49 -14.23 8.46
C PRO A 36 -0.58 -14.74 7.33
N ALA A 37 -1.14 -15.33 6.27
CA ALA A 37 -0.39 -15.76 5.09
C ALA A 37 -0.17 -14.63 4.06
N ALA A 38 -1.00 -13.57 4.13
CA ALA A 38 -0.98 -12.42 3.25
C ALA A 38 -1.27 -11.13 4.05
N PRO A 39 -0.38 -10.75 4.99
CA PRO A 39 -0.63 -9.67 5.93
C PRO A 39 -0.76 -8.29 5.27
N ARG A 40 -0.43 -8.16 3.98
CA ARG A 40 -0.55 -6.93 3.20
C ARG A 40 -1.21 -7.18 1.86
N ALA A 41 -2.12 -6.28 1.49
CA ALA A 41 -2.61 -6.16 0.14
C ALA A 41 -2.16 -4.83 -0.46
N VAL A 42 -2.07 -4.78 -1.80
CA VAL A 42 -1.89 -3.54 -2.54
C VAL A 42 -3.11 -3.36 -3.42
N LEU A 43 -3.84 -2.27 -3.23
CA LEU A 43 -5.09 -1.97 -3.90
C LEU A 43 -4.96 -0.64 -4.64
N SER A 44 -5.58 -0.50 -5.81
CA SER A 44 -5.80 0.84 -6.37
C SER A 44 -6.83 1.61 -5.52
N ASP A 45 -6.90 2.93 -5.71
CA ASP A 45 -7.87 3.80 -5.05
C ASP A 45 -9.31 3.32 -5.31
N GLY A 46 -9.62 2.98 -6.56
CA GLY A 46 -10.92 2.44 -6.95
C GLY A 46 -11.24 1.07 -6.31
N GLU A 47 -10.25 0.17 -6.22
CA GLU A 47 -10.42 -1.12 -5.53
C GLU A 47 -10.66 -0.92 -4.03
N LEU A 48 -9.95 0.02 -3.41
CA LEU A 48 -10.09 0.35 -1.99
C LEU A 48 -11.49 0.91 -1.69
N PHE A 49 -12.00 1.84 -2.51
CA PHE A 49 -13.35 2.40 -2.33
C PHE A 49 -14.48 1.39 -2.54
N ALA A 50 -14.22 0.28 -3.26
CA ALA A 50 -15.19 -0.79 -3.42
C ALA A 50 -15.26 -1.74 -2.20
N ARG A 51 -14.35 -1.60 -1.23
CA ARG A 51 -14.31 -2.43 -0.02
C ARG A 51 -15.10 -1.77 1.10
N GLU A 52 -16.02 -2.52 1.70
CA GLU A 52 -16.79 -2.08 2.86
C GLU A 52 -16.17 -2.55 4.19
N ASP A 53 -15.17 -3.43 4.14
CA ASP A 53 -14.54 -4.08 5.28
C ASP A 53 -13.19 -3.47 5.68
N LEU A 54 -12.75 -2.41 5.00
CA LEU A 54 -11.52 -1.69 5.31
C LEU A 54 -11.84 -0.38 6.02
N ALA A 55 -11.13 -0.13 7.11
CA ALA A 55 -11.16 1.14 7.82
C ALA A 55 -9.92 1.98 7.45
N PRO A 56 -9.95 3.32 7.64
CA PRO A 56 -8.81 4.18 7.35
C PRO A 56 -7.51 3.76 8.06
N GLU A 57 -7.61 3.20 9.26
CA GLU A 57 -6.48 2.68 10.05
C GLU A 57 -5.80 1.44 9.45
N ASP A 58 -6.47 0.73 8.54
CA ASP A 58 -5.89 -0.43 7.85
C ASP A 58 -4.92 0.00 6.74
N ILE A 59 -4.93 1.27 6.33
CA ILE A 59 -4.05 1.81 5.30
C ILE A 59 -2.68 2.11 5.92
N GLU A 60 -1.67 1.31 5.57
CA GLU A 60 -0.29 1.49 6.04
C GLU A 60 0.40 2.66 5.33
N VAL A 61 0.23 2.76 4.00
CA VAL A 61 0.79 3.86 3.20
C VAL A 61 0.08 3.99 1.86
N SER A 62 -0.04 5.22 1.36
CA SER A 62 -0.57 5.53 0.03
C SER A 62 0.55 6.03 -0.89
N CYS A 63 0.51 5.61 -2.15
CA CYS A 63 1.39 6.02 -3.21
C CYS A 63 0.56 6.76 -4.27
N ASP A 64 0.60 8.08 -4.22
CA ASP A 64 -0.02 8.95 -5.22
C ASP A 64 1.07 9.41 -6.22
N PRO A 65 0.96 9.08 -7.51
CA PRO A 65 1.96 9.43 -8.52
C PRO A 65 1.96 10.92 -8.88
N PHE A 66 0.92 11.66 -8.50
CA PHE A 66 0.74 13.10 -8.76
C PHE A 66 1.12 13.98 -7.58
N LEU A 67 1.30 13.42 -6.39
CA LEU A 67 1.87 14.13 -5.25
C LEU A 67 3.40 14.02 -5.27
N PRO A 68 4.13 15.09 -5.66
CA PRO A 68 5.59 15.09 -5.58
C PRO A 68 6.02 15.00 -4.10
N GLY A 69 6.37 13.79 -3.68
CA GLY A 69 7.16 13.49 -2.49
C GLY A 69 6.71 14.17 -1.19
N ILE A 70 5.71 13.62 -0.50
CA ILE A 70 5.64 13.73 0.97
C ILE A 70 6.69 12.78 1.57
N THR A 71 7.95 13.02 1.22
CA THR A 71 9.12 12.44 1.86
C THR A 71 9.93 13.56 2.52
N SER A 72 9.27 14.54 3.16
CA SER A 72 9.94 15.49 4.09
C SER A 72 8.98 16.38 4.92
N ALA A 73 7.84 15.85 5.36
CA ALA A 73 6.94 16.61 6.26
C ALA A 73 7.15 16.27 7.74
N ARG A 74 8.39 15.95 8.14
CA ARG A 74 8.76 15.75 9.55
C ARG A 74 10.15 16.32 9.85
N GLU A 75 10.30 17.62 9.63
CA GLU A 75 11.39 18.44 10.19
C GLU A 75 10.96 19.92 10.13
N ARG A 76 10.15 20.35 11.11
CA ARG A 76 10.17 21.70 11.69
C ARG A 76 9.74 21.61 13.14
#